data_AF-A0A7X9CIH8-F1
#
_entry.id   AF-A0A7X9CIH8-F1
#
_cell.length_a   1.000
_cell.length_b   1.000
_cell.length_c   1.000
_cell.angle_alpha   90.00
_cell.angle_beta   90.00
_cell.angle_gamma   90.00
#
_symmetry.space_group_name_H-M   'P 1'
#
loop_
_entity.id
_entity.type
_entity.pdbx_description
1 polymer ?
#
loop_
_entity_poly.entity_id
_entity_poly.type
_entity_poly.pdbx_seq_one_letter_code
_entity_poly.pdbx_strand_id
1 'polypeptide(L)' 'MNFNNFTIKAQESVQKAIDLAQANSQQMIEPSHLLKGVMMTADNVTGFLFQKLGVNGSQLEKVLDREIE' A
#
# COMPACT_ATOMS: atom_id res chain seq x y z
N MET A 1 -13.22 12.70 2.40
CA MET A 1 -12.23 12.75 3.51
C MET A 1 -11.35 13.99 3.34
N ASN A 2 -10.75 14.51 4.41
CA ASN A 2 -9.76 15.60 4.32
C ASN A 2 -8.34 15.03 4.54
N PHE A 3 -7.61 14.79 3.45
CA PHE A 3 -6.26 14.21 3.51
C PHE A 3 -5.20 15.16 4.11
N ASN A 4 -5.49 16.46 4.22
CA ASN A 4 -4.58 17.42 4.84
C ASN A 4 -4.33 17.13 6.33
N ASN A 5 -5.18 16.32 6.96
CA ASN A 5 -5.01 15.89 8.34
C ASN A 5 -4.07 14.68 8.49
N PHE A 6 -3.60 14.10 7.39
CA PHE A 6 -2.69 12.95 7.41
C PHE A 6 -1.25 13.41 7.33
N THR A 7 -0.32 12.56 7.77
CA THR A 7 1.11 12.78 7.52
C THR A 7 1.40 12.72 6.02
N ILE A 8 2.49 13.35 5.58
CA ILE A 8 2.90 13.37 4.17
C ILE A 8 3.01 11.95 3.60
N LYS A 9 3.61 11.02 4.34
CA LYS A 9 3.73 9.61 3.90
C LYS A 9 2.37 8.92 3.75
N ALA A 10 1.42 9.18 4.65
CA ALA A 10 0.08 8.62 4.52
C ALA A 10 -0.68 9.21 3.33
N GLN A 11 -0.50 10.51 3.02
CA GLN A 11 -1.05 11.12 1.81
C GLN A 11 -0.46 10.47 0.54
N GLU A 12 0.86 10.27 0.50
CA GLU A 12 1.55 9.57 -0.59
C GLU A 12 1.02 8.13 -0.75
N SER A 13 0.83 7.39 0.34
CA SER A 13 0.29 6.01 0.30
C SER A 13 -1.12 5.96 -0.28
N VAL A 14 -1.99 6.88 0.13
CA VAL A 14 -3.36 6.97 -0.41
C VAL A 14 -3.32 7.33 -1.89
N GLN A 15 -2.47 8.27 -2.29
CA GLN A 15 -2.31 8.60 -3.72
C GLN A 15 -1.83 7.39 -4.52
N LYS A 16 -0.86 6.61 -4.01
CA LYS A 16 -0.43 5.38 -4.67
C LYS A 16 -1.52 4.32 -4.77
N ALA A 17 -2.38 4.19 -3.76
CA ALA A 17 -3.53 3.30 -3.82
C ALA A 17 -4.50 3.69 -4.96
N ILE A 18 -4.74 5.00 -5.14
CA ILE A 18 -5.55 5.54 -6.24
C ILE A 18 -4.90 5.22 -7.58
N ASP A 19 -3.61 5.51 -7.74
CA ASP A 19 -2.86 5.26 -8.98
C ASP A 19 -2.91 3.77 -9.37
N LEU A 20 -2.77 2.86 -8.40
CA LEU A 20 -2.80 1.40 -8.62
C LEU A 20 -4.18 0.93 -9.09
N ALA A 21 -5.25 1.33 -8.40
CA ALA A 21 -6.62 0.96 -8.79
C ALA A 21 -6.95 1.48 -10.21
N GLN A 22 -6.54 2.72 -10.53
CA GLN A 22 -6.72 3.29 -11.86
C GLN A 22 -5.92 2.56 -12.94
N ALA A 23 -4.66 2.22 -12.65
CA ALA A 23 -3.80 1.48 -13.59
C ALA A 23 -4.39 0.10 -13.94
N ASN A 24 -5.03 -0.56 -12.97
CA ASN A 24 -5.69 -1.85 -13.17
C ASN A 24 -7.17 -1.72 -13.62
N SER A 25 -7.62 -0.52 -13.99
CA SER A 25 -9.00 -0.25 -14.42
C SER A 25 -10.08 -0.67 -13.41
N GLN A 26 -9.73 -0.68 -12.12
CA GLN A 26 -10.63 -1.05 -11.03
C GLN A 26 -11.41 0.17 -10.54
N GLN A 27 -12.71 0.00 -10.35
CA GLN A 27 -13.62 1.10 -10.03
C GLN A 27 -13.54 1.54 -8.56
N MET A 28 -12.98 0.70 -7.70
CA MET A 28 -12.93 0.91 -6.26
C MET A 28 -11.51 0.73 -5.74
N ILE A 29 -11.13 1.60 -4.82
CA ILE A 29 -9.88 1.44 -4.06
C ILE A 29 -10.17 0.48 -2.91
N GLU A 30 -9.52 -0.67 -2.94
CA GLU A 30 -9.61 -1.67 -1.88
C GLU A 30 -8.44 -1.56 -0.88
N PRO A 31 -8.57 -2.14 0.33
CA PRO A 31 -7.48 -2.17 1.31
C PRO A 31 -6.16 -2.76 0.78
N SER A 32 -6.23 -3.68 -0.19
CA SER A 32 -5.08 -4.25 -0.88
C SER A 32 -4.24 -3.18 -1.60
N HIS A 33 -4.89 -2.28 -2.34
CA HIS A 33 -4.25 -1.12 -2.96
C HIS A 33 -3.59 -0.20 -1.94
N LEU A 34 -4.27 0.03 -0.81
CA LEU A 34 -3.73 0.87 0.26
C LEU A 34 -2.50 0.24 0.88
N LEU A 35 -2.53 -1.07 1.16
CA LEU A 35 -1.38 -1.80 1.67
C LEU A 35 -0.19 -1.71 0.69
N LYS A 36 -0.43 -1.91 -0.61
CA LYS A 36 0.64 -1.80 -1.63
C LYS A 36 1.19 -0.38 -1.68
N GLY A 37 0.32 0.63 -1.64
CA GLY A 37 0.72 2.04 -1.55
C GLY A 37 1.58 2.35 -0.33
N VAL A 38 1.23 1.82 0.85
CA VAL A 38 2.02 1.95 2.08
C VAL A 38 3.37 1.24 1.95
N MET A 39 3.42 0.03 1.39
CA MET A 39 4.67 -0.70 1.15
C MET A 39 5.61 0.03 0.19
N MET A 40 5.07 0.77 -0.79
CA MET A 40 5.85 1.55 -1.76
C MET A 40 6.35 2.89 -1.23
N THR A 41 5.62 3.55 -0.30
CA THR A 41 5.96 4.91 0.14
C THR A 41 6.58 4.96 1.54
N ALA A 42 6.42 3.91 2.34
CA ALA A 42 6.92 3.75 3.71
C ALA A 42 7.59 2.36 3.89
N ASP A 43 8.50 2.03 2.96
CA ASP A 43 9.28 0.80 2.93
C ASP A 43 10.05 0.52 4.23
N ASN A 44 10.63 1.56 4.84
CA ASN A 44 11.35 1.47 6.11
C ASN A 44 10.44 1.04 7.29
N VAL A 45 9.22 1.59 7.37
CA VAL A 45 8.25 1.27 8.42
C VAL A 45 7.67 -0.12 8.20
N THR A 46 7.26 -0.44 6.97
CA THR A 46 6.71 -1.76 6.66
C THR A 46 7.76 -2.86 6.82
N GLY A 47 9.00 -2.64 6.39
CA GLY A 47 10.12 -3.55 6.62
C GLY A 47 10.38 -3.81 8.11
N PHE A 48 10.44 -2.75 8.94
CA PHE A 48 10.59 -2.89 10.39
C PHE A 48 9.44 -3.71 11.02
N LEU A 49 8.19 -3.41 10.65
CA LEU A 49 7.03 -4.11 11.19
C LEU A 49 7.00 -5.58 10.75
N PHE A 50 7.27 -5.87 9.48
CA PHE A 50 7.30 -7.24 8.98
C PHE A 50 8.40 -8.05 9.65
N GLN A 51 9.60 -7.50 9.84
CA GLN A 51 10.66 -8.15 10.59
C GLN A 51 10.24 -8.46 12.03
N LYS A 52 9.64 -7.48 12.73
CA LYS A 52 9.18 -7.65 14.10
C LYS A 52 8.08 -8.71 14.24
N LEU A 53 7.24 -8.87 13.21
CA LEU A 53 6.12 -9.81 13.19
C LEU A 53 6.48 -11.17 12.55
N GLY A 54 7.71 -11.35 12.05
CA GLY A 54 8.11 -12.57 11.33
C GLY A 54 7.42 -12.75 9.97
N VAL A 55 6.93 -11.66 9.37
CA VAL A 55 6.27 -11.67 8.06
C VAL A 55 7.32 -11.66 6.95
N ASN A 56 7.18 -12.56 5.97
CA ASN A 56 7.98 -12.52 4.76
C ASN A 56 7.42 -11.45 3.80
N GLY A 57 7.99 -10.25 3.86
CA GLY A 57 7.54 -9.10 3.05
C GLY A 57 7.56 -9.36 1.54
N SER A 58 8.55 -10.09 1.03
CA SER A 58 8.63 -10.42 -0.41
C SER A 58 7.52 -11.38 -0.84
N GLN A 59 7.17 -12.36 0.02
CA GLN A 59 6.04 -13.25 -0.27
C GLN A 59 4.72 -12.52 -0.18
N LEU A 60 4.54 -11.66 0.83
CA LEU A 60 3.35 -10.82 0.98
C LEU A 60 3.14 -9.93 -0.26
N GLU A 61 4.21 -9.27 -0.73
CA GLU A 61 4.15 -8.42 -1.92
C GLU A 61 3.68 -9.20 -3.15
N LYS A 62 4.20 -10.40 -3.39
CA LYS A 62 3.78 -11.24 -4.51
C LYS A 62 2.31 -11.66 -4.45
N VAL A 63 1.78 -11.91 -3.25
CA VAL A 63 0.35 -12.24 -3.08
C VAL A 63 -0.49 -10.98 -3.32
N LEU A 64 -0.04 -9.86 -2.78
CA LEU A 64 -0.73 -8.58 -2.92
C LEU A 64 -0.81 -8.12 -4.37
N ASP A 65 0.28 -8.28 -5.13
CA ASP A 65 0.30 -7.95 -6.57
C ASP A 65 -0.76 -8.74 -7.34
N ARG A 66 -0.95 -10.02 -7.03
CA ARG A 66 -2.01 -10.84 -7.66
C ARG A 66 -3.42 -10.47 -7.24
N GLU A 67 -3.60 -9.90 -6.04
CA GLU A 67 -4.92 -9.48 -5.58
C GLU A 67 -5.35 -8.14 -6.19
N ILE A 68 -4.40 -7.30 -6.59
CA ILE A 68 -4.69 -5.97 -7.15
C ILE A 68 -4.63 -5.93 -8.68
N GLU A 69 -4.19 -6.99 -9.35
CA GLU A 69 -4.34 -7.19 -10.81
C GLU A 69 -5.83 -7.29 -11.18
#